data_AF-A0A5C3NJQ6-F1
#
_entry.id   AF-A0A5C3NJQ6-F1
#
_cell.length_a   1.000
_cell.length_b   1.000
_cell.length_c   1.000
_cell.angle_alpha   90.00
_cell.angle_beta   90.00
_cell.angle_gamma   90.00
#
_symmetry.space_group_name_H-M   'P 1'
#
loop_
_entity.id
_entity.type
_entity.pdbx_description
1 polymer ?
#
loop_
_entity_poly.entity_id
_entity_poly.type
_entity_poly.pdbx_seq_one_letter_code
_entity_poly.pdbx_strand_id
1 'polypeptide(L)' 'FAVEVKDNWKALVMQAATYARAQISAVPLRAFSLVIGVNHSTNELRFLIYHHGG' A
#
# COMPACT_ATOMS: atom_id res chain seq x y z
N PHE A 1 -2.31 -4.87 10.65
CA PHE A 1 -1.95 -3.76 11.55
C PHE A 1 -2.04 -2.46 10.78
N ALA A 2 -2.72 -1.45 11.32
CA ALA A 2 -2.69 -0.09 10.78
C ALA A 2 -1.36 0.56 11.19
N VAL A 3 -0.72 1.30 10.29
CA VAL A 3 0.58 1.94 10.53
C VAL A 3 0.45 3.41 10.20
N GLU A 4 1.05 4.26 11.03
CA GLU A 4 1.10 5.70 10.79
C GLU A 4 1.77 5.99 9.45
N VAL A 5 1.15 6.91 8.72
CA VAL A 5 1.48 7.22 7.36
C VAL A 5 2.26 8.54 7.33
N LYS A 6 3.39 8.55 6.64
CA LYS A 6 4.19 9.77 6.46
C LYS A 6 3.41 10.80 5.62
N ASP A 7 3.48 12.07 6.01
CA ASP A 7 2.63 13.16 5.48
C ASP A 7 2.90 13.57 4.02
N ASN A 8 3.88 12.95 3.35
CA ASN A 8 4.14 13.20 1.92
C ASN A 8 3.79 12.00 1.06
N TRP A 9 3.19 12.28 -0.10
CA TRP A 9 2.70 11.28 -1.05
C TRP A 9 3.78 10.26 -1.47
N LYS A 10 5.01 10.72 -1.73
CA LYS A 10 6.11 9.85 -2.16
C LYS A 10 6.44 8.79 -1.10
N ALA A 11 6.53 9.19 0.17
CA ALA A 11 6.79 8.28 1.28
C ALA A 11 5.62 7.32 1.49
N LEU A 12 4.40 7.80 1.30
CA LEU A 12 3.16 7.01 1.30
C LEU A 12 3.20 5.85 0.31
N VAL A 13 3.49 6.16 -0.96
CA VAL A 13 3.58 5.17 -2.04
C VAL A 13 4.70 4.16 -1.75
N MET A 14 5.86 4.61 -1.25
CA MET A 14 6.97 3.72 -0.90
C MET A 14 6.66 2.78 0.28
N GLN A 15 5.96 3.29 1.30
CA GLN A 15 5.54 2.50 2.45
C GLN A 15 4.50 1.46 2.06
N ALA A 16 3.48 1.86 1.29
CA ALA A 16 2.46 0.97 0.76
C ALA A 16 3.08 -0.12 -0.15
N ALA A 17 4.03 0.23 -1.03
CA ALA A 17 4.77 -0.72 -1.85
C ALA A 17 5.54 -1.76 -1.03
N THR A 18 6.08 -1.35 0.13
CA THR A 18 6.81 -2.26 1.03
C THR A 18 5.87 -3.32 1.61
N TYR A 19 4.67 -2.93 2.05
CA TYR A 19 3.68 -3.88 2.53
C TYR A 19 3.11 -4.76 1.41
N ALA A 20 2.86 -4.19 0.24
CA ALA A 20 2.43 -4.95 -0.92
C ALA A 20 3.44 -6.04 -1.30
N ARG A 21 4.74 -5.71 -1.34
CA ARG A 21 5.81 -6.70 -1.59
C ARG A 21 5.84 -7.80 -0.55
N ALA A 22 5.68 -7.47 0.73
CA ALA A 22 5.61 -8.48 1.79
C ALA A 22 4.41 -9.41 1.62
N GLN A 23 3.24 -8.87 1.26
CA GLN A 23 2.04 -9.64 0.97
C GLN A 23 2.18 -10.55 -0.25
N ILE A 24 2.84 -10.07 -1.31
CA ILE A 24 3.17 -10.85 -2.51
C ILE A 24 4.17 -11.96 -2.15
N SER A 25 5.21 -11.65 -1.38
CA SER A 25 6.21 -12.63 -0.95
C SER A 25 5.63 -13.75 -0.08
N ALA A 26 4.60 -13.44 0.72
CA ALA A 26 3.90 -14.42 1.55
C ALA A 26 2.98 -15.36 0.74
N VAL A 27 2.58 -14.97 -0.48
CA VAL A 27 1.71 -15.76 -1.35
C VAL A 27 2.24 -15.69 -2.79
N PRO A 28 3.14 -16.61 -3.21
CA PRO A 28 3.88 -16.51 -4.47
C PRO A 28 2.99 -16.38 -5.73
N LEU A 29 1.78 -16.92 -5.69
CA LEU A 29 0.83 -16.86 -6.81
C LEU A 29 -0.03 -15.57 -6.82
N ARG A 30 0.20 -14.65 -5.88
CA ARG A 30 -0.50 -13.37 -5.83
C ARG A 30 -0.01 -12.49 -6.97
N ALA A 31 -0.88 -12.22 -7.94
CA ALA A 31 -0.59 -11.33 -9.07
C ALA A 31 -0.63 -9.85 -8.66
N PHE A 32 -1.54 -9.48 -7.74
CA PHE A 32 -1.75 -8.11 -7.31
C PHE A 32 -1.95 -8.01 -5.79
N SER A 33 -1.54 -6.89 -5.22
CA SER A 33 -1.80 -6.52 -3.84
C SER A 33 -2.55 -5.20 -3.78
N LEU A 34 -3.67 -5.18 -3.06
CA LEU A 34 -4.44 -3.97 -2.78
C LEU A 34 -4.01 -3.39 -1.43
N VAL A 35 -3.62 -2.11 -1.43
CA VAL A 35 -3.42 -1.33 -0.22
C VAL A 35 -4.51 -0.26 -0.15
N ILE A 36 -5.19 -0.19 0.99
CA ILE A 36 -6.23 0.78 1.27
C ILE A 36 -5.64 1.87 2.17
N GLY A 37 -5.62 3.11 1.67
CA GLY A 37 -5.21 4.29 2.42
C GLY A 37 -6.42 5.11 2.83
N VAL A 38 -6.50 5.47 4.11
CA VAL A 38 -7.55 6.34 4.67
C VAL A 38 -6.88 7.63 5.13
N ASN A 39 -7.32 8.77 4.60
CA ASN A 39 -6.92 10.10 5.07
C ASN A 39 -8.09 10.75 5.81
N HIS A 40 -8.04 10.72 7.14
CA HIS A 40 -9.10 11.28 7.98
C HIS A 40 -9.19 12.81 7.96
N SER A 41 -8.11 13.51 7.59
CA SER A 41 -8.05 14.97 7.63
C SER A 41 -8.76 15.58 6.43
N THR A 42 -8.71 14.87 5.29
CA THR A 42 -9.38 15.28 4.04
C THR A 42 -10.60 14.41 3.71
N ASN A 43 -10.92 13.41 4.55
CA ASN A 43 -11.95 12.40 4.29
C ASN A 43 -11.78 11.65 2.97
N GLU A 44 -10.53 11.38 2.58
CA GLU A 44 -10.22 10.70 1.33
C GLU A 44 -9.93 9.23 1.54
N LEU A 45 -10.48 8.40 0.65
CA LEU A 45 -10.15 6.98 0.52
C LEU A 45 -9.32 6.79 -0.75
N ARG A 46 -8.20 6.07 -0.63
CA ARG A 46 -7.29 5.81 -1.75
C ARG A 46 -7.05 4.32 -1.90
N PHE A 47 -7.06 3.84 -3.14
CA PHE A 47 -6.73 2.47 -3.49
C PHE A 47 -5.40 2.46 -4.24
N LEU A 48 -4.42 1.74 -3.72
CA LEU A 48 -3.13 1.54 -4.37
C LEU A 48 -3.02 0.07 -4.77
N ILE A 49 -2.87 -0.18 -6.07
CA ILE A 49 -2.75 -1.52 -6.64
C ILE A 49 -1.30 -1.72 -7.04
N TYR A 50 -0.69 -2.77 -6.49
CA TYR A 50 0.68 -3.15 -6.82
C TYR A 50 0.67 -4.50 -7.53
N HIS A 51 1.36 -4.57 -8.66
CA HIS A 51 1.57 -5.81 -9.39
C HIS A 51 2.82 -6.53 -8.87
N HIS A 52 2.84 -7.87 -8.95
CA HIS A 52 4.00 -8.68 -8.56
C HIS A 52 5.28 -8.22 -9.28
N GLY A 53 5.17 -7.83 -10.55
CA GLY A 53 6.31 -7.42 -11.39
C GLY A 53 7.02 -6.13 -10.99
N GLY A 54 6.48 -5.35 -10.04
CA GLY A 54 6.98 -4.01 -9.70
C GLY A 54 6.26 -2.90 -10.45
#